data_AF-A0A6A4ZY03-F1
#
_entry.id   AF-A0A6A4ZY03-F1
#
_cell.length_a   1.000
_cell.length_b   1.000
_cell.length_c   1.000
_cell.angle_alpha   90.00
_cell.angle_beta   90.00
_cell.angle_gamma   90.00
#
_symmetry.space_group_name_H-M   'P 1'
#
loop_
_entity.id
_entity.type
_entity.pdbx_description
1 polymer ?
#
loop_
_entity_poly.entity_id
_entity_poly.type
_entity_poly.pdbx_seq_one_letter_code
_entity_poly.pdbx_strand_id
1 'polypeptide(L)'
;MYASKIDPALEFPFDPLREYHKDSSSTIRWREYPYKQKTIDRVVHGVPGCTVLQAAGALLVGYGVEAKAISMFNLCLSSDQWGQFERRFHDERAAFAAAKAAYIHESSSKLRSQFKADAVRSALEAEVRAVAAQNATIKVIRYDNGDKYEGQVFDRDRVWIPHGEGLMHGRGRYHWDDGSSWDGPFLRNEMQGGGVYRSEPEADPDDTDLDWTPTPTSVRYYYGGSHICWGTGNRLTRNEALWYYHFI
;
A
#
# COMPACT_ATOMS: atom_id res chain seq x y z
N MET A 1 -3.33 12.09 22.90
CA MET A 1 -3.58 12.63 24.25
C MET A 1 -4.60 13.75 24.10
N TYR A 2 -5.53 13.91 25.03
CA TYR A 2 -6.40 15.08 25.07
C TYR A 2 -5.69 16.19 25.84
N ALA A 3 -5.64 17.38 25.25
CA ALA A 3 -5.29 18.63 25.93
C ALA A 3 -6.52 19.54 25.88
N SER A 4 -6.91 20.09 27.03
CA SER A 4 -8.04 21.01 27.07
C SER A 4 -7.74 22.27 26.27
N LYS A 5 -8.75 22.73 25.51
CA LYS A 5 -8.70 24.00 24.79
C LYS A 5 -8.82 25.21 25.70
N ILE A 6 -9.44 25.03 26.87
CA ILE A 6 -9.73 26.10 27.81
C ILE A 6 -8.60 26.20 28.85
N ASP A 7 -7.92 25.08 29.14
CA ASP A 7 -6.81 25.01 30.10
C ASP A 7 -5.70 24.09 29.59
N PRO A 8 -4.65 24.66 28.98
CA PRO A 8 -3.57 23.89 28.38
C PRO A 8 -2.83 22.98 29.38
N ALA A 9 -2.88 23.26 30.68
CA ALA A 9 -2.24 22.44 31.70
C ALA A 9 -3.06 21.19 32.05
N LEU A 10 -4.31 21.10 31.59
CA LEU A 10 -5.18 19.96 31.79
C LEU A 10 -5.05 18.97 30.62
N GLU A 11 -4.22 17.94 30.82
CA GLU A 11 -3.97 16.88 29.85
C GLU A 11 -4.32 15.49 30.40
N PHE A 12 -4.88 14.62 29.57
CA PHE A 12 -5.07 13.22 29.91
C PHE A 12 -5.09 12.30 28.68
N PRO A 13 -4.62 11.04 28.81
CA PRO A 13 -4.50 10.12 27.67
C PRO A 13 -5.87 9.67 27.15
N PHE A 14 -5.95 9.44 25.83
CA PHE A 14 -7.02 8.64 25.24
C PHE A 14 -6.71 7.18 25.56
N ASP A 15 -7.19 6.71 26.71
CA ASP A 15 -7.02 5.33 27.12
C ASP A 15 -8.30 4.54 26.81
N PRO A 16 -8.31 3.72 25.75
CA PRO A 16 -9.47 2.92 25.35
C PRO A 16 -9.78 1.80 26.36
N LEU A 17 -8.84 1.44 27.23
CA LEU A 17 -9.02 0.37 28.23
C LEU A 17 -9.38 0.93 29.61
N ARG A 18 -9.26 2.25 29.82
CA ARG A 18 -9.64 2.91 31.08
C ARG A 18 -11.10 2.69 31.47
N GLU A 19 -11.96 2.43 30.50
CA GLU A 19 -13.36 2.05 30.71
C GLU A 19 -13.51 0.78 31.56
N TYR A 20 -12.52 -0.11 31.58
CA TYR A 20 -12.51 -1.35 32.36
C TYR A 20 -11.94 -1.17 33.78
N HIS A 21 -11.32 -0.03 34.08
CA HIS A 21 -10.56 0.19 35.33
C HIS A 21 -11.28 1.04 36.39
N LYS A 22 -12.56 1.39 36.18
CA LYS A 22 -13.33 2.19 37.15
C LYS A 22 -14.44 1.39 37.79
N ASP A 23 -14.52 1.50 39.12
CA ASP A 23 -15.59 0.95 39.94
C ASP A 23 -16.96 1.32 39.35
N SER A 24 -17.84 0.32 39.23
CA SER A 24 -19.23 0.43 38.78
C SER A 24 -20.11 1.39 39.60
N SER A 25 -19.55 2.02 40.64
CA SER A 25 -20.21 2.95 41.56
C SER A 25 -20.06 4.43 41.19
N SER A 26 -19.45 4.78 40.05
CA SER A 26 -19.31 6.17 39.61
C SER A 26 -20.68 6.77 39.21
N THR A 27 -21.13 7.78 39.95
CA THR A 27 -22.40 8.48 39.68
C THR A 27 -22.31 9.39 38.44
N ILE A 28 -21.09 9.79 38.06
CA ILE A 28 -20.85 10.67 36.92
C ILE A 28 -20.97 9.93 35.58
N ARG A 29 -21.72 10.51 34.64
CA ARG A 29 -21.96 9.98 33.28
C ARG A 29 -20.77 10.04 32.32
N TRP A 30 -19.63 10.62 32.72
CA TRP A 30 -18.39 10.65 31.96
C TRP A 30 -17.44 9.56 32.45
N ARG A 31 -17.43 8.41 31.76
CA ARG A 31 -16.65 7.23 32.18
C ARG A 31 -15.16 7.52 32.21
N GLU A 32 -14.66 8.29 31.26
CA GLU A 32 -13.25 8.64 31.12
C GLU A 32 -12.83 9.90 31.90
N TYR A 33 -13.70 10.41 32.77
CA TYR A 33 -13.37 11.54 33.64
C TYR A 33 -12.05 11.29 34.40
N PRO A 34 -11.11 12.24 34.47
CA PRO A 34 -9.76 11.95 34.94
C PRO A 34 -9.67 11.55 36.42
N TYR A 35 -10.61 11.97 37.27
CA TYR A 35 -10.54 11.76 38.72
C TYR A 35 -11.54 10.71 39.22
N LYS A 36 -11.28 10.16 40.42
CA LYS A 36 -12.09 9.08 41.03
C LYS A 36 -13.32 9.66 41.73
N GLN A 37 -14.41 8.88 41.82
CA GLN A 37 -15.64 9.27 42.52
C GLN A 37 -15.37 9.71 43.96
N LYS A 38 -14.52 9.00 44.71
CA LYS A 38 -14.12 9.36 46.08
C LYS A 38 -13.56 10.78 46.21
N THR A 39 -12.83 11.27 45.21
CA THR A 39 -12.28 12.64 45.19
C THR A 39 -13.39 13.66 45.05
N ILE A 40 -14.40 13.37 44.21
CA ILE A 40 -15.58 14.23 44.03
C ILE A 40 -16.39 14.27 45.32
N ASP A 41 -16.62 13.12 45.95
CA ASP A 41 -17.38 13.01 47.20
C ASP A 41 -16.74 13.83 48.34
N ARG A 42 -15.40 13.86 48.40
CA ARG A 42 -14.66 14.71 49.36
C ARG A 42 -14.88 16.20 49.12
N VAL A 43 -14.94 16.64 47.87
CA VAL A 43 -15.25 18.05 47.53
C VAL A 43 -16.70 18.38 47.87
N VAL A 44 -17.64 17.48 47.59
CA VAL A 44 -19.06 17.66 47.96
C VAL A 44 -19.23 17.77 49.48
N HIS A 45 -18.51 16.95 50.25
CA HIS A 45 -18.51 17.05 51.71
C HIS A 45 -17.89 18.37 52.20
N GLY A 46 -16.85 18.88 51.52
CA GLY A 46 -16.20 20.14 51.85
C GLY A 46 -16.98 21.40 51.48
N VAL A 47 -17.94 21.30 50.55
CA VAL A 47 -18.78 22.41 50.08
C VAL A 47 -20.25 22.00 50.14
N PRO A 48 -20.92 22.14 51.31
CA PRO A 48 -22.31 21.77 51.47
C PRO A 48 -23.22 22.49 50.47
N GLY A 49 -24.08 21.74 49.78
CA GLY A 49 -25.03 22.26 48.81
C GLY A 49 -24.54 22.25 47.36
N CYS A 50 -23.27 21.96 47.09
CA CYS A 50 -22.80 21.80 45.70
C CYS A 50 -23.23 20.46 45.10
N THR A 51 -23.47 20.44 43.79
CA THR A 51 -23.81 19.20 43.08
C THR A 51 -22.55 18.41 42.72
N VAL A 52 -22.71 17.11 42.47
CA VAL A 52 -21.62 16.23 42.02
C VAL A 52 -20.96 16.75 40.71
N LEU A 53 -21.76 17.34 39.82
CA LEU A 53 -21.26 17.90 38.55
C LEU A 53 -20.48 19.20 38.77
N GLN A 54 -20.93 20.05 39.70
CA GLN A 54 -20.19 21.26 40.09
C GLN A 54 -18.86 20.89 40.76
N ALA A 55 -18.85 19.92 41.68
CA ALA A 55 -17.62 19.44 42.31
C ALA A 55 -16.65 18.83 41.28
N ALA A 56 -17.16 18.07 40.31
CA ALA A 56 -16.36 17.55 39.20
C ALA A 56 -15.81 18.66 38.30
N GLY A 57 -16.60 19.70 38.02
CA GLY A 57 -16.15 20.89 37.30
C GLY A 57 -15.03 21.62 38.03
N ALA A 58 -15.20 21.84 39.34
CA ALA A 58 -14.20 22.50 40.18
C ALA A 58 -12.90 21.69 40.27
N LEU A 59 -12.98 20.36 40.28
CA LEU A 59 -11.79 19.49 40.20
C LEU A 59 -11.07 19.58 38.86
N LEU A 60 -11.76 19.85 37.75
CA LEU A 60 -11.08 20.12 36.47
C LEU A 60 -10.27 21.41 36.56
N VAL A 61 -10.86 22.48 37.11
CA VAL A 61 -10.19 23.77 37.34
C VAL A 61 -9.05 23.65 38.37
N GLY A 62 -9.24 22.85 39.41
CA GLY A 62 -8.25 22.61 40.46
C GLY A 62 -7.20 21.56 40.11
N TYR A 63 -7.19 21.03 38.88
CA TYR A 63 -6.29 19.95 38.43
C TYR A 63 -6.30 18.72 39.36
N GLY A 64 -7.47 18.35 39.88
CA GLY A 64 -7.65 17.22 40.77
C GLY A 64 -7.24 17.48 42.23
N VAL A 65 -6.71 18.67 42.53
CA VAL A 65 -6.35 19.05 43.90
C VAL A 65 -7.60 19.52 44.64
N GLU A 66 -8.02 18.74 45.63
CA GLU A 66 -9.24 18.96 46.41
C GLU A 66 -9.27 20.34 47.07
N ALA A 67 -8.17 20.75 47.70
CA ALA A 67 -8.06 22.07 48.33
C ALA A 67 -8.23 23.21 47.33
N LYS A 68 -7.72 23.07 46.09
CA LYS A 68 -7.91 24.07 45.03
C LYS A 68 -9.36 24.10 44.58
N ALA A 69 -9.98 22.92 44.37
CA ALA A 69 -11.38 22.83 43.99
C ALA A 69 -12.31 23.49 45.02
N ILE A 70 -12.11 23.21 46.32
CA ILE A 70 -12.87 23.84 47.42
C ILE A 70 -12.61 25.36 47.44
N SER A 71 -11.35 25.79 47.29
CA SER A 71 -11.01 27.21 47.22
C SER A 71 -11.72 27.92 46.07
N MET A 72 -11.95 27.24 44.94
CA MET A 72 -12.68 27.84 43.83
C MET A 72 -14.14 28.16 44.17
N PHE A 73 -14.80 27.34 44.99
CA PHE A 73 -16.15 27.65 45.47
C PHE A 73 -16.14 28.84 46.43
N ASN A 74 -15.12 28.96 47.28
CA ASN A 74 -14.98 30.08 48.23
C ASN A 74 -14.71 31.42 47.53
N LEU A 75 -14.15 31.38 46.30
CA LEU A 75 -13.95 32.56 45.47
C LEU A 75 -15.24 33.04 44.79
N CYS A 76 -16.29 32.22 44.74
CA CYS A 76 -17.59 32.64 44.25
C CYS A 76 -18.30 33.52 45.27
N LEU A 77 -18.82 34.67 44.83
CA LEU A 77 -19.52 35.63 45.69
C LEU A 77 -20.94 35.15 46.08
N SER A 78 -21.53 34.26 45.30
CA SER A 78 -22.81 33.61 45.59
C SER A 78 -22.87 32.19 45.02
N SER A 79 -23.77 31.36 45.56
CA SER A 79 -24.03 30.00 45.09
C SER A 79 -24.54 29.93 43.65
N ASP A 80 -25.13 31.02 43.13
CA ASP A 80 -25.60 31.09 41.74
C ASP A 80 -24.45 30.98 40.73
N GLN A 81 -23.24 31.39 41.13
CA GLN A 81 -22.04 31.29 40.30
C GLN A 81 -21.54 29.86 40.17
N TRP A 82 -21.95 28.93 41.04
CA TRP A 82 -21.48 27.54 41.01
C TRP A 82 -21.87 26.81 39.73
N GLY A 83 -22.92 27.27 39.02
CA GLY A 83 -23.30 26.77 37.70
C GLY A 83 -22.18 26.89 36.65
N GLN A 84 -21.19 27.77 36.85
CA GLN A 84 -20.02 27.87 35.98
C GLN A 84 -19.16 26.60 35.99
N PHE A 85 -19.07 25.91 37.14
CA PHE A 85 -18.29 24.68 37.26
C PHE A 85 -18.98 23.53 36.53
N GLU A 86 -20.30 23.44 36.64
CA GLU A 86 -21.08 22.45 35.89
C GLU A 86 -20.98 22.67 34.37
N ARG A 87 -21.07 23.92 33.90
CA ARG A 87 -20.80 24.26 32.49
C ARG A 87 -19.40 23.82 32.09
N ARG A 88 -18.38 24.13 32.91
CA ARG A 88 -17.00 23.70 32.64
C ARG A 88 -16.87 22.18 32.51
N PHE A 89 -17.56 21.42 33.36
CA PHE A 89 -17.61 19.96 33.24
C PHE A 89 -18.19 19.50 31.90
N HIS A 90 -19.31 20.09 31.48
CA HIS A 90 -19.95 19.75 30.21
C HIS A 90 -19.10 20.12 29.00
N ASP A 91 -18.49 21.30 29.00
CA ASP A 91 -17.65 21.79 27.91
C ASP A 91 -16.42 20.88 27.73
N GLU A 92 -15.75 20.52 28.83
CA GLU A 92 -14.60 19.61 28.79
C GLU A 92 -15.00 18.21 28.34
N ARG A 93 -16.14 17.71 28.79
CA ARG A 93 -16.64 16.41 28.35
C ARG A 93 -16.90 16.39 26.85
N ALA A 94 -17.54 17.44 26.33
CA ALA A 94 -17.84 17.55 24.91
C ALA A 94 -16.55 17.69 24.07
N ALA A 95 -15.61 18.52 24.52
CA ALA A 95 -14.33 18.70 23.87
C ALA A 95 -13.49 17.41 23.87
N PHE A 96 -13.47 16.67 24.98
CA PHE A 96 -12.81 15.36 25.06
C PHE A 96 -13.44 14.35 24.10
N ALA A 97 -14.78 14.26 24.06
CA ALA A 97 -15.47 13.33 23.16
C ALA A 97 -15.17 13.63 21.68
N ALA A 98 -15.18 14.91 21.29
CA ALA A 98 -14.84 15.34 19.94
C ALA A 98 -13.37 15.00 19.59
N ALA A 99 -12.44 15.27 20.51
CA ALA A 99 -11.03 14.98 20.31
C ALA A 99 -10.75 13.47 20.23
N LYS A 100 -11.42 12.65 21.06
CA LYS A 100 -11.34 11.18 21.02
C LYS A 100 -11.87 10.65 19.68
N ALA A 101 -13.00 11.16 19.19
CA ALA A 101 -13.54 10.79 17.89
C ALA A 101 -12.59 11.12 16.73
N ALA A 102 -11.99 12.31 16.75
CA ALA A 102 -10.99 12.72 15.76
C ALA A 102 -9.75 11.80 15.78
N TYR A 103 -9.23 11.48 16.97
CA TYR A 103 -8.11 10.57 17.14
C TYR A 103 -8.42 9.16 16.61
N ILE A 104 -9.59 8.61 16.91
CA ILE A 104 -10.02 7.29 16.41
C ILE A 104 -10.12 7.30 14.89
N HIS A 105 -10.69 8.37 14.31
CA HIS A 105 -10.80 8.51 12.86
C HIS A 105 -9.41 8.58 12.18
N GLU A 106 -8.51 9.42 12.69
CA GLU A 106 -7.16 9.58 12.15
C GLU A 106 -6.34 8.29 12.26
N SER A 107 -6.33 7.66 13.44
CA SER A 107 -5.63 6.40 13.66
C SER A 107 -6.16 5.28 12.77
N SER A 108 -7.49 5.18 12.62
CA SER A 108 -8.12 4.22 11.70
C SER A 108 -7.76 4.49 10.24
N SER A 109 -7.73 5.75 9.83
CA SER A 109 -7.34 6.16 8.47
C SER A 109 -5.89 5.79 8.16
N LYS A 110 -4.98 6.07 9.10
CA LYS A 110 -3.55 5.73 8.98
C LYS A 110 -3.32 4.21 8.91
N LEU A 111 -4.03 3.42 9.71
CA LEU A 111 -3.94 1.97 9.63
C LEU A 111 -4.46 1.45 8.29
N ARG A 112 -5.59 1.97 7.80
CA ARG A 112 -6.13 1.60 6.48
C ARG A 112 -5.14 1.91 5.35
N SER A 113 -4.47 3.06 5.38
CA SER A 113 -3.48 3.41 4.35
C SER A 113 -2.24 2.53 4.42
N GLN A 114 -1.77 2.18 5.63
CA GLN A 114 -0.67 1.23 5.82
C GLN A 114 -1.01 -0.15 5.27
N PHE A 115 -2.17 -0.72 5.64
CA PHE A 115 -2.61 -2.01 5.11
C PHE A 115 -2.75 -2.01 3.59
N LYS A 116 -3.23 -0.90 3.00
CA LYS A 116 -3.30 -0.76 1.54
C LYS A 116 -1.90 -0.74 0.92
N ALA A 117 -0.94 -0.03 1.50
CA ALA A 117 0.43 0.03 1.00
C ALA A 117 1.13 -1.33 1.09
N ASP A 118 0.92 -2.07 2.18
CA ASP A 118 1.49 -3.40 2.38
C ASP A 118 0.89 -4.42 1.40
N ALA A 119 -0.43 -4.34 1.14
CA ALA A 119 -1.07 -5.17 0.12
C ALA A 119 -0.50 -4.92 -1.29
N VAL A 120 -0.27 -3.65 -1.65
CA VAL A 120 0.36 -3.28 -2.94
C VAL A 120 1.78 -3.82 -3.02
N ARG A 121 2.57 -3.68 -1.94
CA ARG A 121 3.96 -4.18 -1.91
C ARG A 121 4.01 -5.70 -2.05
N SER A 122 3.17 -6.43 -1.30
CA SER A 122 3.11 -7.88 -1.38
C SER A 122 2.68 -8.38 -2.77
N ALA A 123 1.79 -7.65 -3.46
CA ALA A 123 1.40 -7.97 -4.82
C ALA A 123 2.58 -7.77 -5.81
N LEU A 124 3.30 -6.65 -5.69
CA LEU A 124 4.49 -6.38 -6.52
C LEU A 124 5.59 -7.43 -6.28
N GLU A 125 5.85 -7.81 -5.02
CA GLU A 125 6.82 -8.85 -4.69
C GLU A 125 6.45 -10.21 -5.28
N ALA A 126 5.15 -10.55 -5.30
CA ALA A 126 4.67 -11.78 -5.94
C ALA A 126 4.87 -11.75 -7.46
N GLU A 127 4.61 -10.61 -8.11
CA GLU A 127 4.84 -10.42 -9.54
C GLU A 127 6.33 -10.51 -9.88
N VAL A 128 7.19 -9.80 -9.14
CA VAL A 128 8.65 -9.87 -9.30
C VAL A 128 9.15 -11.32 -9.13
N ARG A 129 8.64 -12.05 -8.15
CA ARG A 129 8.98 -13.46 -7.94
C ARG A 129 8.52 -14.35 -9.11
N ALA A 130 7.32 -14.11 -9.65
CA ALA A 130 6.81 -14.84 -10.80
C ALA A 130 7.68 -14.58 -12.05
N VAL A 131 8.05 -13.33 -12.30
CA VAL A 131 8.97 -12.95 -13.39
C VAL A 131 10.34 -13.57 -13.18
N ALA A 132 10.89 -13.55 -11.97
CA ALA A 132 12.18 -14.18 -11.67
C ALA A 132 12.14 -15.70 -11.89
N ALA A 133 11.05 -16.37 -11.48
CA ALA A 133 10.86 -17.80 -11.71
C ALA A 133 10.74 -18.12 -13.20
N GLN A 134 10.02 -17.29 -13.97
CA GLN A 134 9.93 -17.43 -15.42
C GLN A 134 11.29 -17.23 -16.10
N ASN A 135 12.07 -16.24 -15.67
CA ASN A 135 13.39 -15.97 -16.24
C ASN A 135 14.42 -17.07 -15.88
N ALA A 136 14.26 -17.74 -14.74
CA ALA A 136 15.14 -18.84 -14.34
C ALA A 136 15.05 -20.06 -15.29
N THR A 137 13.93 -20.24 -15.99
CA THR A 137 13.73 -21.31 -16.98
C THR A 137 14.20 -20.92 -18.38
N ILE A 138 14.63 -19.68 -18.60
CA ILE A 138 15.19 -19.24 -19.87
C ILE A 138 16.64 -19.72 -19.98
N LYS A 139 16.96 -20.48 -21.03
CA LYS A 139 18.32 -20.93 -21.36
C LYS A 139 18.58 -20.79 -22.85
N VAL A 140 19.86 -20.90 -23.21
CA VAL A 140 20.34 -20.96 -24.59
C VAL A 140 20.56 -22.42 -24.99
N ILE A 141 19.88 -22.86 -26.04
CA ILE A 141 20.11 -24.12 -26.73
C ILE A 141 20.91 -23.81 -28.00
N ARG A 142 21.98 -24.56 -28.25
CA ARG A 142 22.80 -24.47 -29.46
C ARG A 142 22.57 -25.72 -30.30
N TYR A 143 22.37 -25.53 -31.59
CA TYR A 143 22.15 -26.60 -32.56
C TYR A 143 23.42 -26.89 -33.36
N ASP A 144 23.52 -28.10 -33.91
CA ASP A 144 24.71 -28.55 -34.66
C ASP A 144 24.94 -27.76 -35.96
N ASN A 145 23.88 -27.12 -36.48
CA ASN A 145 23.93 -26.28 -37.69
C ASN A 145 24.43 -24.84 -37.42
N GLY A 146 24.84 -24.51 -36.19
CA GLY A 146 25.28 -23.17 -35.80
C GLY A 146 24.17 -22.28 -35.23
N ASP A 147 22.90 -22.65 -35.41
CA ASP A 147 21.76 -21.87 -34.89
C ASP A 147 21.70 -21.94 -33.35
N LYS A 148 21.05 -20.95 -32.74
CA LYS A 148 20.74 -20.99 -31.31
C LYS A 148 19.33 -20.50 -31.00
N TYR A 149 18.74 -21.08 -29.97
CA TYR A 149 17.45 -20.68 -29.41
C TYR A 149 17.62 -20.24 -27.96
N GLU A 150 17.12 -19.06 -27.62
CA GLU A 150 17.05 -18.52 -26.27
C GLU A 150 15.59 -18.41 -25.86
N GLY A 151 15.17 -19.24 -24.90
CA GLY A 151 13.78 -19.26 -24.50
C GLY A 151 13.53 -20.23 -23.37
N GLN A 152 12.26 -20.48 -23.08
CA GLN A 152 11.87 -21.38 -21.99
C GLN A 152 12.27 -22.82 -22.31
N VAL A 153 13.03 -23.42 -21.40
CA VAL A 153 13.47 -24.82 -21.50
C VAL A 153 13.04 -25.63 -20.29
N PHE A 154 13.05 -26.94 -20.42
CA PHE A 154 12.98 -27.87 -19.31
C PHE A 154 14.09 -28.91 -19.41
N ASP A 155 14.47 -29.46 -18.27
CA ASP A 155 15.43 -30.55 -18.19
C ASP A 155 14.72 -31.88 -18.47
N ARG A 156 15.21 -32.63 -19.44
CA ARG A 156 14.84 -34.03 -19.66
C ARG A 156 16.12 -34.84 -19.74
N ASP A 157 16.32 -35.73 -18.77
CA ASP A 157 17.50 -36.61 -18.72
C ASP A 157 18.85 -35.86 -18.78
N ARG A 158 18.96 -34.71 -18.07
CA ARG A 158 20.14 -33.82 -18.07
C ARG A 158 20.40 -33.08 -19.39
N VAL A 159 19.40 -33.05 -20.28
CA VAL A 159 19.44 -32.31 -21.55
C VAL A 159 18.37 -31.23 -21.53
N TRP A 160 18.78 -29.98 -21.78
CA TRP A 160 17.86 -28.85 -21.92
C TRP A 160 17.13 -28.94 -23.26
N ILE A 161 15.80 -29.03 -23.21
CA ILE A 161 14.95 -29.02 -24.40
C ILE A 161 13.88 -27.94 -24.30
N PRO A 162 13.38 -27.41 -25.44
CA PRO A 162 12.35 -26.37 -25.42
C PRO A 162 11.07 -26.81 -24.71
N HIS A 163 10.42 -25.90 -23.97
CA HIS A 163 9.28 -26.16 -23.08
C HIS A 163 8.05 -26.84 -23.71
N GLY A 164 7.79 -26.65 -25.01
CA GLY A 164 6.62 -27.21 -25.69
C GLY A 164 6.79 -28.68 -26.11
N GLU A 165 6.99 -29.59 -25.16
CA GLU A 165 7.20 -31.03 -25.43
C GLU A 165 8.46 -31.30 -26.27
N GLY A 166 9.49 -30.47 -26.11
CA GLY A 166 10.71 -30.51 -26.93
C GLY A 166 10.63 -29.63 -28.19
N LEU A 167 9.54 -28.90 -28.38
CA LEU A 167 9.35 -27.91 -29.44
C LEU A 167 9.35 -26.49 -28.87
N MET A 168 9.88 -25.52 -29.61
CA MET A 168 9.84 -24.11 -29.26
C MET A 168 8.38 -23.66 -29.11
N HIS A 169 8.09 -23.01 -27.99
CA HIS A 169 6.76 -22.56 -27.65
C HIS A 169 6.82 -21.32 -26.77
N GLY A 170 5.82 -20.45 -26.88
CA GLY A 170 5.80 -19.19 -26.15
C GLY A 170 6.83 -18.20 -26.67
N ARG A 171 7.20 -17.20 -25.86
CA ARG A 171 8.16 -16.19 -26.30
C ARG A 171 9.59 -16.74 -26.25
N GLY A 172 10.34 -16.51 -27.32
CA GLY A 172 11.76 -16.83 -27.38
C GLY A 172 12.47 -16.04 -28.48
N ARG A 173 13.78 -16.20 -28.52
CA ARG A 173 14.65 -15.61 -29.52
C ARG A 173 15.39 -16.71 -30.26
N TYR A 174 15.38 -16.66 -31.58
CA TYR A 174 16.12 -17.57 -32.45
C TYR A 174 17.18 -16.80 -33.19
N HIS A 175 18.37 -17.36 -33.28
CA HIS A 175 19.47 -16.82 -34.06
C HIS A 175 19.88 -17.85 -35.09
N TRP A 176 20.03 -17.37 -36.32
CA TRP A 176 20.55 -18.15 -37.42
C TRP A 176 22.08 -18.04 -37.46
N ASP A 177 22.74 -19.05 -38.01
CA ASP A 177 24.20 -19.06 -38.21
C ASP A 177 24.69 -17.89 -39.09
N ASP A 178 23.82 -17.33 -39.95
CA ASP A 178 24.09 -16.13 -40.74
C ASP A 178 24.19 -14.83 -39.91
N GLY A 179 23.98 -14.90 -38.60
CA GLY A 179 24.04 -13.79 -37.67
C GLY A 179 22.71 -13.05 -37.50
N SER A 180 21.71 -13.34 -38.31
CA SER A 180 20.38 -12.76 -38.16
C SER A 180 19.64 -13.34 -36.95
N SER A 181 18.62 -12.64 -36.46
CA SER A 181 17.84 -13.08 -35.30
C SER A 181 16.39 -12.66 -35.33
N TRP A 182 15.56 -13.41 -34.61
CA TRP A 182 14.14 -13.17 -34.45
C TRP A 182 13.74 -13.29 -32.98
N ASP A 183 13.04 -12.29 -32.46
CA ASP A 183 12.47 -12.25 -31.10
C ASP A 183 10.96 -12.20 -31.19
N GLY A 184 10.27 -13.26 -30.78
CA GLY A 184 8.82 -13.35 -30.92
C GLY A 184 8.20 -14.63 -30.34
N PRO A 185 6.90 -14.87 -30.61
CA PRO A 185 6.18 -16.03 -30.10
C PRO A 185 6.23 -17.25 -31.02
N PHE A 186 6.69 -18.39 -30.48
CA PHE A 186 6.70 -19.69 -31.14
C PHE A 186 5.48 -20.53 -30.79
N LEU A 187 5.06 -21.37 -31.73
CA LEU A 187 4.10 -22.45 -31.52
C LEU A 187 4.60 -23.70 -32.24
N ARG A 188 5.07 -24.71 -31.50
CA ARG A 188 5.54 -26.00 -32.06
C ARG A 188 6.63 -25.81 -33.13
N ASN A 189 7.70 -25.11 -32.79
CA ASN A 189 8.81 -24.71 -33.67
C ASN A 189 8.47 -23.69 -34.76
N GLU A 190 7.21 -23.30 -34.93
CA GLU A 190 6.84 -22.30 -35.91
C GLU A 190 6.84 -20.90 -35.29
N MET A 191 7.46 -19.94 -35.99
CA MET A 191 7.29 -18.52 -35.68
C MET A 191 5.83 -18.13 -35.92
N GLN A 192 5.23 -17.41 -34.97
CA GLN A 192 3.86 -16.93 -35.04
C GLN A 192 3.81 -15.45 -34.68
N GLY A 193 2.71 -14.78 -35.05
CA GLY A 193 2.42 -13.41 -34.63
C GLY A 193 3.48 -12.39 -35.06
N GLY A 194 3.53 -11.27 -34.34
CA GLY A 194 4.54 -10.24 -34.55
C GLY A 194 5.78 -10.48 -33.71
N GLY A 195 6.95 -10.35 -34.34
CA GLY A 195 8.26 -10.41 -33.70
C GLY A 195 9.22 -9.39 -34.30
N VAL A 196 10.33 -9.16 -33.60
CA VAL A 196 11.40 -8.27 -34.08
C VAL A 196 12.43 -9.11 -34.80
N TYR A 197 12.70 -8.78 -36.06
CA TYR A 197 13.80 -9.37 -36.82
C TYR A 197 14.96 -8.39 -36.91
N ARG A 198 16.17 -8.93 -36.73
CA ARG A 198 17.44 -8.22 -36.93
C ARG A 198 18.26 -8.97 -37.96
N SER A 199 18.66 -8.29 -39.04
CA SER A 199 19.45 -8.89 -40.13
C SER A 199 20.93 -9.04 -39.80
N GLU A 200 21.40 -8.30 -38.80
CA GLU A 200 22.79 -8.27 -38.39
C GLU A 200 22.93 -8.77 -36.93
N PRO A 201 24.11 -9.31 -36.58
CA PRO A 201 24.40 -9.71 -35.22
C PRO A 201 24.27 -8.53 -34.24
N GLU A 202 23.81 -8.79 -33.01
CA GLU A 202 23.88 -7.80 -31.94
C GLU A 202 25.35 -7.46 -31.69
N ALA A 203 25.69 -6.16 -31.72
CA ALA A 203 27.02 -5.70 -31.36
C ALA A 203 27.39 -6.20 -29.96
N ASP A 204 28.62 -6.68 -29.80
CA ASP A 204 29.15 -7.04 -28.50
C ASP A 204 29.26 -5.74 -27.66
N PRO A 205 28.68 -5.67 -26.45
CA PRO A 205 28.78 -4.48 -25.61
C PRO A 205 30.23 -4.12 -25.22
N ASP A 206 31.20 -5.02 -25.40
CA ASP A 206 32.64 -4.75 -25.17
C ASP A 206 33.36 -4.18 -26.41
N ASP A 207 32.66 -4.10 -27.56
CA ASP A 207 33.19 -3.52 -28.79
C ASP A 207 32.94 -2.01 -28.80
N THR A 208 33.91 -1.24 -28.28
CA THR A 208 33.85 0.23 -28.15
C THR A 208 34.06 0.97 -29.46
N ASP A 209 33.58 0.44 -30.59
CA ASP A 209 33.61 1.16 -31.86
C ASP A 209 32.57 2.29 -31.83
N LEU A 210 33.08 3.51 -31.63
CA LEU A 210 32.36 4.77 -31.38
C LEU A 210 31.51 5.26 -32.57
N ASP A 211 31.36 4.49 -33.66
CA ASP A 211 30.54 4.83 -34.82
C ASP A 211 29.41 3.83 -35.16
N TRP A 212 29.19 2.81 -34.32
CA TRP A 212 28.15 1.81 -34.60
C TRP A 212 26.74 2.42 -34.56
N THR A 213 26.14 2.58 -35.75
CA THR A 213 24.72 2.90 -35.87
C THR A 213 23.92 1.59 -35.85
N PRO A 214 22.99 1.37 -34.90
CA PRO A 214 22.14 0.19 -34.91
C PRO A 214 21.36 0.13 -36.23
N THR A 215 21.47 -0.99 -36.94
CA THR A 215 20.63 -1.21 -38.13
C THR A 215 19.16 -1.26 -37.76
N PRO A 216 18.27 -0.84 -38.67
CA PRO A 216 16.85 -0.74 -38.38
C PRO A 216 16.27 -2.12 -38.06
N THR A 217 15.84 -2.30 -36.81
CA THR A 217 15.02 -3.44 -36.40
C THR A 217 13.73 -3.43 -37.19
N SER A 218 13.48 -4.49 -37.93
CA SER A 218 12.27 -4.64 -38.74
C SER A 218 11.28 -5.53 -38.00
N VAL A 219 10.05 -5.09 -37.78
CA VAL A 219 9.01 -5.95 -37.20
C VAL A 219 8.50 -6.88 -38.31
N ARG A 220 8.57 -8.20 -38.06
CA ARG A 220 8.09 -9.24 -38.97
C ARG A 220 6.87 -9.93 -38.40
N TYR A 221 5.90 -10.22 -39.25
CA TYR A 221 4.74 -11.04 -38.90
C TYR A 221 4.84 -12.43 -39.54
N TYR A 222 4.68 -13.46 -38.72
CA TYR A 222 4.69 -14.86 -39.15
C TYR A 222 3.36 -15.55 -38.83
N TYR A 223 2.95 -16.48 -39.69
CA TYR A 223 1.82 -17.39 -39.46
C TYR A 223 2.16 -18.73 -40.07
N GLY A 224 2.02 -19.80 -39.30
CA GLY A 224 2.35 -21.15 -39.76
C GLY A 224 3.82 -21.27 -40.22
N GLY A 225 4.74 -20.57 -39.56
CA GLY A 225 6.17 -20.55 -39.92
C GLY A 225 6.52 -19.75 -41.19
N SER A 226 5.53 -19.17 -41.88
CA SER A 226 5.76 -18.37 -43.09
C SER A 226 5.75 -16.87 -42.78
N HIS A 227 6.71 -16.13 -43.33
CA HIS A 227 6.72 -14.67 -43.25
C HIS A 227 5.58 -14.11 -44.10
N ILE A 228 4.77 -13.23 -43.50
CA ILE A 228 3.58 -12.69 -44.14
C ILE A 228 3.83 -11.25 -44.59
N CYS A 229 4.26 -10.37 -43.67
CA CYS A 229 4.57 -8.98 -44.01
C CYS A 229 5.52 -8.31 -43.00
N TRP A 230 6.06 -7.18 -43.44
CA TRP A 230 6.81 -6.23 -42.62
C TRP A 230 5.88 -5.21 -41.97
N GLY A 231 6.23 -4.75 -40.76
CA GLY A 231 5.55 -3.65 -40.08
C GLY A 231 6.51 -2.52 -39.70
N THR A 232 6.02 -1.29 -39.67
CA THR A 232 6.77 -0.14 -39.14
C THR A 232 6.37 0.10 -37.66
N GLY A 233 7.19 -0.42 -36.75
CA GLY A 233 6.98 -0.31 -35.29
C GLY A 233 6.16 -1.46 -34.67
N ASN A 234 5.94 -1.40 -33.34
CA ASN A 234 5.30 -2.46 -32.52
C ASN A 234 3.80 -2.71 -32.81
N ARG A 235 3.24 -2.22 -33.92
CA ARG A 235 1.81 -2.34 -34.26
C ARG A 235 1.59 -2.44 -35.77
N LEU A 236 0.80 -3.43 -36.20
CA LEU A 236 0.16 -3.43 -37.53
C LEU A 236 -0.73 -2.19 -37.64
N THR A 237 -0.55 -1.39 -38.68
CA THR A 237 -1.52 -0.34 -38.97
C THR A 237 -2.79 -0.96 -39.55
N ARG A 238 -3.96 -0.35 -39.29
CA ARG A 238 -5.28 -0.89 -39.67
C ARG A 238 -5.44 -1.14 -41.18
N ASN A 239 -4.64 -0.49 -42.02
CA ASN A 239 -4.63 -0.69 -43.48
C ASN A 239 -3.81 -1.90 -43.92
N GLU A 240 -2.77 -2.29 -43.19
CA GLU A 240 -1.98 -3.49 -43.47
C GLU A 240 -2.75 -4.75 -43.07
N ALA A 241 -3.52 -4.69 -41.97
CA ALA A 241 -4.35 -5.79 -41.48
C ALA A 241 -5.57 -6.12 -42.37
N LEU A 242 -6.01 -5.22 -43.26
CA LEU A 242 -7.15 -5.48 -44.16
C LEU A 242 -6.77 -6.35 -45.36
N TRP A 243 -5.50 -6.40 -45.76
CA TRP A 243 -5.00 -7.36 -46.74
C TRP A 243 -4.96 -8.80 -46.22
N TYR A 244 -4.97 -8.99 -44.89
CA TYR A 244 -4.88 -10.31 -44.24
C TYR A 244 -6.18 -11.12 -44.30
N TYR A 245 -7.35 -10.49 -44.39
CA TYR A 245 -8.62 -11.20 -44.44
C TYR A 245 -8.99 -11.71 -45.84
N HIS A 246 -8.16 -11.46 -46.87
CA HIS A 246 -8.46 -11.83 -48.25
C HIS A 246 -7.64 -12.99 -48.82
N PHE A 247 -6.69 -13.53 -48.04
CA PHE A 247 -5.82 -14.66 -48.44
C PHE A 247 -5.84 -15.84 -47.46
N ILE A 248 -6.88 -15.95 -46.62
CA ILE A 248 -7.24 -17.17 -45.87
C ILE A 248 -8.34 -17.89 -46.63
#